data_AF-A0A367KEF4-F1
#
_entry.id   AF-A0A367KEF4-F1
#
_cell.length_a   1.000
_cell.length_b   1.000
_cell.length_c   1.000
_cell.angle_alpha   90.00
_cell.angle_beta   90.00
_cell.angle_gamma   90.00
#
_symmetry.space_group_name_H-M   'P 1'
#
loop_
_entity.id
_entity.type
_entity.pdbx_description
1 polymer ?
#
loop_
_entity_poly.entity_id
_entity_poly.type
_entity_poly.pdbx_seq_one_letter_code
_entity_poly.pdbx_strand_id
1 'polypeptide(L)'
;MPLSKRDEKVDSQLKTDMLSHCAGMMQDLLHRLCTNMKPIRLVIIDCAGLSTNFGDTQCFFNTHKQVVEIVVDIEFSFDMFSRFNILNGNGVSSKFNCRVGLQKRRRRLITN
;
A
#
# COMPACT_ATOMS: atom_id res chain seq x y z
N MET A 1 13.89 -10.14 35.15
CA MET A 1 12.48 -9.74 35.35
C MET A 1 11.58 -10.94 35.02
N PRO A 2 10.59 -11.29 35.84
CA PRO A 2 9.68 -12.41 35.57
C PRO A 2 8.71 -12.09 34.41
N LEU A 3 8.43 -13.08 33.55
CA LEU A 3 7.56 -12.96 32.38
C LEU A 3 6.14 -12.50 32.71
N SER A 4 5.69 -12.73 33.95
CA SER A 4 4.37 -12.36 34.46
C SER A 4 4.13 -10.84 34.54
N LYS A 5 5.16 -10.01 34.38
CA LYS A 5 5.05 -8.54 34.40
C LYS A 5 5.23 -7.88 33.03
N ARG A 6 5.36 -8.67 31.95
CA ARG A 6 5.57 -8.13 30.59
C ARG A 6 4.31 -7.53 29.98
N ASP A 7 3.14 -8.03 30.37
CA ASP A 7 1.83 -7.64 29.86
C ASP A 7 1.02 -6.78 30.84
N GLU A 8 1.67 -6.22 31.87
CA GLU A 8 1.04 -5.28 32.80
C GLU A 8 0.73 -3.98 32.04
N LYS A 9 -0.52 -3.86 31.57
CA LYS A 9 -0.99 -2.83 30.64
C LYS A 9 -0.83 -1.42 31.22
N VAL A 10 0.07 -0.64 30.63
CA VAL A 10 -0.03 0.82 30.61
C VAL A 10 -1.12 1.20 29.60
N ASP A 11 -2.24 1.69 30.13
CA ASP A 11 -3.38 2.34 29.45
C ASP A 11 -3.50 2.11 27.94
N SER A 12 -4.14 1.01 27.59
CA SER A 12 -4.45 0.63 26.21
C SER A 12 -5.50 1.52 25.52
N GLN A 13 -6.21 2.40 26.24
CA GLN A 13 -7.24 3.27 25.65
C GLN A 13 -6.65 4.42 24.81
N LEU A 14 -5.52 5.01 25.23
CA LEU A 14 -4.83 6.09 24.48
C LEU A 14 -4.21 5.63 23.15
N LYS A 15 -3.92 4.33 23.01
CA LYS A 15 -3.32 3.76 21.78
C LYS A 15 -4.35 3.39 20.72
N THR A 16 -5.58 3.05 21.12
CA THR A 16 -6.66 2.70 20.18
C THR A 16 -7.11 3.90 19.34
N ASP A 17 -7.13 5.12 19.90
CA ASP A 17 -7.49 6.33 19.15
C ASP A 17 -6.42 6.72 18.12
N MET A 18 -5.14 6.51 18.44
CA MET A 18 -4.04 6.62 17.46
C MET A 18 -4.17 5.60 16.33
N LEU A 19 -4.75 4.44 16.61
CA LEU A 19 -5.01 3.38 15.63
C LEU A 19 -6.26 3.61 14.78
N SER A 20 -7.20 4.46 15.21
CA SER A 20 -8.41 4.78 14.45
C SER A 20 -8.11 5.40 13.08
N HIS A 21 -6.99 6.13 12.97
CA HIS A 21 -6.46 6.67 11.72
C HIS A 21 -5.41 5.77 11.04
N CYS A 22 -5.01 4.66 11.68
CA CYS A 22 -4.09 3.66 11.12
C CYS A 22 -4.84 2.49 10.49
N ALA A 23 -6.04 2.17 10.96
CA ALA A 23 -6.93 1.15 10.40
C ALA A 23 -7.86 1.72 9.31
N GLY A 24 -7.31 2.60 8.45
CA GLY A 24 -8.04 3.17 7.33
C GLY A 24 -8.24 2.16 6.19
N MET A 25 -9.36 2.27 5.49
CA MET A 25 -9.59 1.53 4.25
C MET A 25 -8.81 2.16 3.09
N MET A 26 -8.73 1.44 1.95
CA MET A 26 -8.18 2.01 0.71
C MET A 26 -8.87 3.33 0.30
N GLN A 27 -10.15 3.51 0.64
CA GLN A 27 -10.87 4.77 0.39
C GLN A 27 -10.32 5.95 1.20
N ASP A 28 -9.89 5.72 2.44
CA ASP A 28 -9.27 6.76 3.28
C ASP A 28 -7.90 7.16 2.72
N LEU A 29 -7.15 6.18 2.20
CA LEU A 29 -5.91 6.44 1.47
C LEU A 29 -6.17 7.29 0.22
N LEU A 30 -7.15 6.92 -0.61
CA LEU A 30 -7.51 7.69 -1.80
C LEU A 30 -7.97 9.11 -1.44
N HIS A 31 -8.79 9.26 -0.41
CA HIS A 31 -9.24 10.57 0.06
C HIS A 31 -8.05 11.44 0.51
N ARG A 32 -7.11 10.85 1.24
CA ARG A 32 -5.89 11.54 1.69
C ARG A 32 -4.96 11.92 0.53
N LEU A 33 -4.89 11.06 -0.49
CA LEU A 33 -4.15 11.32 -1.72
C LEU A 33 -4.77 12.44 -2.55
N CYS A 34 -6.10 12.53 -2.62
CA CYS A 34 -6.78 13.61 -3.35
C CYS A 34 -6.69 14.96 -2.63
N THR A 35 -6.63 14.95 -1.28
CA THR A 35 -6.62 16.18 -0.47
C THR A 35 -5.21 16.71 -0.18
N ASN A 36 -4.19 15.85 -0.16
CA ASN A 36 -2.83 16.23 0.19
C ASN A 36 -1.89 16.23 -1.02
N MET A 37 -1.35 17.41 -1.34
CA MET A 37 -0.41 17.60 -2.45
C MET A 37 1.06 17.38 -2.06
N LYS A 38 1.33 17.05 -0.79
CA LYS A 38 2.72 16.81 -0.33
C LYS A 38 3.25 15.50 -0.89
N PRO A 39 4.54 15.44 -1.24
CA PRO A 39 5.17 14.18 -1.63
C PRO A 39 5.06 13.15 -0.50
N ILE A 40 4.60 11.95 -0.82
CA ILE A 40 4.47 10.85 0.13
C ILE A 40 5.26 9.62 -0.32
N ARG A 41 5.69 8.85 0.67
CA ARG A 41 6.24 7.50 0.52
C ARG A 41 5.19 6.51 1.00
N LEU A 42 4.86 5.53 0.17
CA LEU A 42 3.89 4.50 0.48
C LEU A 42 4.63 3.25 0.98
N VAL A 43 4.32 2.79 2.18
CA VAL A 43 4.87 1.54 2.73
C VAL A 43 3.80 0.46 2.65
N ILE A 44 4.12 -0.68 2.06
CA ILE A 44 3.21 -1.83 1.92
C ILE A 44 3.87 -3.08 2.49
N ILE A 45 3.06 -3.94 3.12
CA ILE A 45 3.52 -5.20 3.72
C ILE A 45 3.74 -6.28 2.64
N ASP A 46 2.95 -6.25 1.58
CA ASP A 46 3.10 -7.17 0.45
C ASP A 46 2.67 -6.44 -0.82
N CYS A 47 3.36 -6.70 -1.93
CA CYS A 47 2.96 -6.25 -3.26
C CYS A 47 1.49 -6.64 -3.54
N ALA A 48 1.08 -7.84 -3.12
CA ALA A 48 -0.30 -8.32 -3.29
C ALA A 48 -1.33 -7.51 -2.48
N GLY A 49 -0.90 -6.82 -1.42
CA GLY A 49 -1.76 -5.95 -0.62
C GLY A 49 -2.13 -4.64 -1.33
N LEU A 50 -1.33 -4.21 -2.31
CA LEU A 50 -1.64 -3.05 -3.15
C LEU A 50 -2.35 -3.47 -4.43
N SER A 51 -1.73 -4.36 -5.21
CA SER A 51 -2.29 -4.92 -6.44
C SER A 51 -1.49 -6.12 -6.90
N THR A 52 -2.18 -7.13 -7.45
CA THR A 52 -1.57 -8.29 -8.11
C THR A 52 -1.28 -8.06 -9.60
N ASN A 53 -1.66 -6.90 -10.12
CA ASN A 53 -1.48 -6.51 -11.50
C ASN A 53 -0.65 -5.22 -11.57
N PHE A 54 0.52 -5.32 -12.17
CA PHE A 54 1.43 -4.19 -12.30
C PHE A 54 0.82 -3.01 -13.06
N GLY A 55 -0.05 -3.25 -14.06
CA GLY A 55 -0.71 -2.18 -14.81
C GLY A 55 -1.63 -1.32 -13.93
N ASP A 56 -2.29 -1.93 -12.94
CA ASP A 56 -3.14 -1.20 -12.00
C ASP A 56 -2.28 -0.36 -11.05
N THR A 57 -1.12 -0.88 -10.63
CA THR A 57 -0.11 -0.12 -9.88
C THR A 57 0.41 1.07 -10.69
N GLN A 58 0.75 0.87 -11.97
CA GLN A 58 1.18 1.96 -12.85
C GLN A 58 0.10 3.03 -13.01
N CYS A 59 -1.16 2.62 -13.19
CA CYS A 59 -2.30 3.53 -13.27
C CYS A 59 -2.47 4.33 -11.97
N PHE A 60 -2.34 3.69 -10.82
CA PHE A 60 -2.38 4.33 -9.52
C PHE A 60 -1.29 5.40 -9.36
N PHE A 61 -0.05 5.09 -9.74
CA PHE A 61 1.06 6.03 -9.71
C PHE A 61 0.87 7.18 -10.70
N ASN A 62 0.37 6.91 -11.90
CA ASN A 62 0.06 7.95 -12.89
C ASN A 62 -1.01 8.93 -12.38
N THR A 63 -2.04 8.40 -11.72
CA THR A 63 -3.13 9.20 -11.16
C THR A 63 -2.67 10.04 -9.97
N HIS A 64 -1.88 9.44 -9.06
CA HIS A 64 -1.46 10.07 -7.81
C HIS A 64 0.02 10.48 -7.87
N LYS A 65 0.27 11.68 -8.40
CA LYS A 65 1.64 12.22 -8.59
C LYS A 65 2.38 12.46 -7.28
N GLN A 66 1.66 12.64 -6.17
CA GLN A 66 2.26 12.79 -4.85
C GLN A 66 2.98 11.53 -4.36
N VAL A 67 2.67 10.33 -4.89
CA VAL A 67 3.36 9.11 -4.47
C VAL A 67 4.69 9.01 -5.21
N VAL A 68 5.77 9.22 -4.46
CA VAL A 68 7.13 9.30 -5.01
C VAL A 68 7.83 7.95 -4.99
N GLU A 69 7.54 7.14 -3.97
CA GLU A 69 8.25 5.88 -3.72
C GLU A 69 7.30 4.86 -3.05
N ILE A 70 7.52 3.59 -3.37
CA ILE A 70 6.97 2.44 -2.63
C ILE A 70 8.09 1.79 -1.85
N VAL A 71 7.83 1.45 -0.59
CA VAL A 71 8.64 0.53 0.20
C VAL A 71 7.82 -0.72 0.45
N VAL A 72 8.35 -1.88 0.08
CA VAL A 72 7.76 -3.18 0.34
C VAL A 72 8.52 -3.82 1.50
N ASP A 73 7.82 -4.10 2.58
CA ASP A 73 8.36 -4.81 3.75
C ASP A 73 8.30 -6.32 3.50
N ILE A 74 9.46 -6.92 3.19
CA ILE A 74 9.58 -8.34 2.90
C ILE A 74 10.27 -8.99 4.09
N GLU A 75 9.51 -9.30 5.15
CA GLU A 75 9.84 -10.01 6.42
C GLU A 75 11.19 -9.68 7.09
N PHE A 76 12.31 -9.80 6.37
CA PHE A 76 13.68 -9.56 6.79
C PHE A 76 14.42 -8.48 5.97
N SER A 77 13.77 -7.88 4.96
CA SER A 77 14.36 -6.89 4.07
C SER A 77 13.31 -5.89 3.55
N PHE A 78 13.75 -4.71 3.13
CA PHE A 78 12.87 -3.72 2.52
C PHE A 78 13.29 -3.47 1.09
N ASP A 79 12.35 -3.63 0.16
CA ASP A 79 12.53 -3.28 -1.23
C ASP A 79 11.98 -1.88 -1.49
N MET A 80 12.81 -0.97 -2.00
CA MET A 80 12.39 0.39 -2.32
C MET A 80 12.32 0.61 -3.82
N PHE A 81 11.15 1.03 -4.31
CA PHE A 81 10.91 1.34 -5.71
C PHE A 81 10.57 2.81 -5.88
N SER A 82 11.40 3.52 -6.64
CA SER A 82 11.07 4.89 -7.03
C SER A 82 9.94 4.91 -8.05
N ARG A 83 9.22 6.04 -8.10
CA ARG A 83 8.20 6.30 -9.13
C ARG A 83 8.74 6.07 -10.54
N PHE A 84 9.97 6.48 -10.82
CA PHE A 84 10.61 6.26 -12.12
C PHE A 84 10.70 4.77 -12.48
N ASN A 85 11.11 3.94 -11.52
CA ASN A 85 11.22 2.49 -11.72
C ASN A 85 9.84 1.84 -11.92
N ILE A 86 8.82 2.32 -11.21
CA ILE A 86 7.43 1.81 -11.33
C ILE A 86 6.82 2.20 -12.68
N LEU A 87 6.98 3.46 -13.10
CA LEU A 87 6.41 3.94 -14.36
C LEU A 87 7.09 3.32 -15.58
N ASN A 88 8.41 3.13 -15.54
CA ASN A 88 9.16 2.55 -16.66
C ASN A 88 9.20 1.02 -16.64
N GLY A 89 8.73 0.38 -15.56
CA GLY A 89 8.70 -1.08 -15.46
C GLY A 89 10.08 -1.73 -15.27
N ASN A 90 11.11 -0.97 -14.89
CA ASN A 90 12.48 -1.46 -14.73
C ASN A 90 12.60 -2.47 -13.57
N GLY A 91 12.42 -3.76 -13.85
CA GLY A 91 12.64 -4.85 -12.89
C GLY A 91 11.60 -4.96 -11.76
N VAL A 92 10.61 -4.07 -11.72
CA VAL A 92 9.57 -4.03 -10.67
C VAL A 92 8.36 -4.90 -11.02
N SER A 93 8.07 -5.08 -12.31
CA SER A 93 6.86 -5.76 -12.78
C SER A 93 6.73 -7.21 -12.29
N SER A 94 7.82 -7.96 -12.25
CA SER A 94 7.84 -9.35 -11.79
C SER A 94 7.44 -9.50 -10.31
N LYS A 95 7.72 -8.49 -9.48
CA LYS A 95 7.42 -8.52 -8.04
C LYS A 95 5.94 -8.26 -7.72
N PHE A 96 5.25 -7.50 -8.56
CA PHE A 96 3.81 -7.23 -8.42
C PHE A 96 2.92 -8.30 -9.07
N ASN A 97 3.45 -9.03 -10.06
CA ASN A 97 2.76 -10.18 -10.66
C ASN A 97 2.93 -11.47 -9.81
N CYS A 98 2.90 -11.35 -8.49
CA CYS A 98 3.20 -12.45 -7.56
C CYS A 98 2.06 -13.47 -7.39
N ARG A 99 0.83 -13.15 -7.84
CA ARG A 99 -0.32 -14.06 -7.76
C ARG A 99 -1.05 -14.13 -9.10
N VAL A 100 -1.13 -15.32 -9.68
CA VAL A 100 -2.00 -15.60 -10.84
C VAL A 100 -3.44 -15.77 -10.34
N GLY A 101 -4.09 -14.66 -9.98
CA GLY A 101 -5.51 -14.65 -9.61
C GLY A 101 -6.40 -14.53 -10.84
N LEU A 102 -7.55 -15.23 -10.85
CA LEU A 102 -8.62 -15.03 -11.84
C LEU A 102 -9.07 -13.56 -11.84
N GLN A 103 -8.69 -12.82 -12.88
CA GLN A 103 -9.02 -11.41 -13.05
C GLN A 103 -10.50 -11.22 -13.37
N LYS A 104 -11.38 -11.22 -12.36
CA LYS A 104 -12.77 -10.77 -12.54
C LYS A 104 -12.84 -9.24 -12.42
N ARG A 105 -12.37 -8.55 -13.46
CA ARG A 105 -12.67 -7.13 -13.64
C ARG A 105 -14.17 -7.02 -13.92
N ARG A 106 -14.91 -6.21 -13.15
CA ARG A 106 -16.34 -5.95 -13.44
C ARG A 106 -16.40 -5.45 -14.90
N ARG A 107 -17.06 -6.20 -15.80
CA ARG A 107 -17.27 -5.75 -17.19
C ARG A 107 -17.89 -4.36 -17.12
N ARG A 108 -17.21 -3.34 -17.66
CA ARG A 108 -17.93 -2.16 -18.14
C ARG A 108 -18.82 -2.69 -19.26
N LEU A 109 -20.13 -2.68 -19.03
CA LEU A 109 -21.09 -2.73 -20.12
C LEU A 109 -20.78 -1.48 -20.96
N ILE A 110 -20.21 -1.70 -22.14
CA ILE A 110 -20.20 -0.71 -23.20
C ILE A 110 -21.66 -0.58 -23.61
N THR A 111 -22.33 0.47 -23.15
CA THR A 111 -23.54 0.95 -23.80
C THR A 111 -23.10 1.98 -24.82
N ASN A 112 -23.32 1.63 -26.09
CA ASN A 112 -23.20 2.47 -27.28
C ASN A 112 -24.02 3.74 -27.17
#